data_AF-A0A1S3V073-F1
#
_entry.id   AF-A0A1S3V073-F1
#
_cell.length_a   1.000
_cell.length_b   1.000
_cell.length_c   1.000
_cell.angle_alpha   90.00
_cell.angle_beta   90.00
_cell.angle_gamma   90.00
#
_symmetry.space_group_name_H-M   'P 1'
#
loop_
_entity.id
_entity.type
_entity.pdbx_description
1 polymer ?
#
loop_
_entity_poly.entity_id
_entity_poly.type
_entity_poly.pdbx_seq_one_letter_code
_entity_poly.pdbx_strand_id
1 'polypeptide(L)'
;MGDLCSCWDATHNVIVLQHNKIRASFEKSINLKSDAYKALRYKRLVGRVSRYALELIADEVERVNKIGLDSARCGCILTSTYGLPCACILARSEPGMIPIGEIHVIWTRLSISRTVSTESLPEFSLDREVKLVQERFKNVDIGEKVNIRHKMLEIACPEMTSMLAPAHKVKTKGARKTKVARHERSTKRDPSYFEHVDTSISRTEPSSSRKSQVKSKPKGFARSVVPFLNQFHLICQPYIVNVVDVVADGHCGYRCIAALLGLGEEAWPTIRHNLYEELTQWRDEFANLVGSYDRLEKLRQSLIVHDRSQVNAKKWMTIPDIGYAIANRYNVILACLSYVQSFTIFPLRTPPPTDITQHRILCIGFVNGCHFVQVQLQDGCPLPMVDIISSNHCYPEARSWSTCYTHRMQSFMALMGANQSYVDLGED
;
A
#
# COMPACT_ATOMS: atom_id res chain seq x y z
N MET A 1 -26.77 -19.73 9.89
CA MET A 1 -25.37 -20.09 9.55
C MET A 1 -25.30 -20.19 8.05
N GLY A 2 -24.47 -19.38 7.38
CA GLY A 2 -24.22 -19.50 5.94
C GLY A 2 -22.96 -20.34 5.71
N ASP A 3 -23.03 -21.32 4.83
CA ASP A 3 -21.85 -22.11 4.45
C ASP A 3 -20.92 -21.30 3.53
N LEU A 4 -19.67 -21.75 3.38
CA LEU A 4 -18.66 -21.04 2.60
C LEU A 4 -19.04 -20.92 1.11
N CYS A 5 -19.81 -21.87 0.58
CA CYS A 5 -20.28 -21.88 -0.80
C CYS A 5 -21.28 -20.74 -1.03
N SER A 6 -22.24 -20.57 -0.12
CA SER A 6 -23.23 -19.49 -0.18
C SER A 6 -22.59 -18.10 -0.08
N CYS A 7 -21.51 -17.96 0.70
CA CYS A 7 -20.73 -16.71 0.77
C CYS A 7 -19.97 -16.43 -0.54
N TRP A 8 -19.38 -17.47 -1.14
CA TRP A 8 -18.71 -17.38 -2.42
C TRP A 8 -19.69 -17.01 -3.53
N ASP A 9 -20.85 -17.68 -3.60
CA ASP A 9 -21.88 -17.42 -4.60
C ASP A 9 -22.43 -16.00 -4.48
N ALA A 10 -22.67 -15.53 -3.25
CA ALA A 10 -23.08 -14.14 -3.01
C ALA A 10 -22.02 -13.15 -3.50
N THR A 11 -20.75 -13.40 -3.19
CA THR A 11 -19.63 -12.53 -3.61
C THR A 11 -19.44 -12.56 -5.12
N HIS A 12 -19.47 -13.75 -5.72
CA HIS A 12 -19.38 -13.97 -7.15
C HIS A 12 -20.51 -13.25 -7.89
N ASN A 13 -21.75 -13.36 -7.40
CA ASN A 13 -22.91 -12.67 -7.97
C ASN A 13 -22.76 -11.15 -7.89
N VAL A 14 -22.23 -10.60 -6.79
CA VAL A 14 -21.95 -9.16 -6.68
C VAL A 14 -20.90 -8.72 -7.69
N ILE A 15 -19.82 -9.49 -7.85
CA ILE A 15 -18.76 -9.21 -8.83
C ILE A 15 -19.32 -9.28 -10.25
N VAL A 16 -20.09 -10.32 -10.58
CA VAL A 16 -20.75 -10.48 -11.88
C VAL A 16 -21.69 -9.30 -12.17
N LEU A 17 -22.49 -8.88 -11.19
CA LEU A 17 -23.37 -7.72 -11.33
C LEU A 17 -22.58 -6.43 -11.57
N GLN A 18 -21.47 -6.21 -10.86
CA GLN A 18 -20.60 -5.06 -11.11
C GLN A 18 -19.96 -5.12 -12.50
N HIS A 19 -19.45 -6.28 -12.90
CA HIS A 19 -18.87 -6.50 -14.22
C HIS A 19 -19.88 -6.24 -15.34
N ASN A 20 -21.13 -6.68 -15.16
CA ASN A 20 -22.23 -6.42 -16.07
C ASN A 20 -22.60 -4.93 -16.13
N LYS A 21 -22.62 -4.23 -14.99
CA LYS A 21 -22.84 -2.77 -14.96
C LYS A 21 -21.74 -2.00 -15.69
N ILE A 22 -20.48 -2.38 -15.49
CA ILE A 22 -19.33 -1.76 -16.18
C ILE A 22 -19.42 -2.05 -17.68
N ARG A 23 -19.66 -3.29 -18.08
CA ARG A 23 -19.84 -3.67 -19.49
C ARG A 23 -20.97 -2.89 -20.15
N ALA A 24 -22.12 -2.79 -19.49
CA ALA A 24 -23.25 -2.00 -19.99
C ALA A 24 -22.91 -0.50 -20.11
N SER A 25 -22.11 0.06 -19.18
CA SER A 25 -21.61 1.44 -19.27
C SER A 25 -20.68 1.64 -20.46
N PHE A 26 -19.79 0.69 -20.72
CA PHE A 26 -18.90 0.70 -21.88
C PHE A 26 -19.68 0.59 -23.18
N GLU A 27 -20.64 -0.33 -23.29
CA GLU A 27 -21.51 -0.45 -24.47
C GLU A 27 -22.30 0.84 -24.72
N LYS A 28 -22.78 1.52 -23.67
CA LYS A 28 -23.42 2.84 -23.80
C LYS A 28 -22.45 3.92 -24.30
N SER A 29 -21.18 3.85 -23.91
CA SER A 29 -20.14 4.79 -24.36
C SER A 29 -19.70 4.51 -25.79
N ILE A 30 -19.58 3.23 -26.17
CA ILE A 30 -19.24 2.77 -27.52
C ILE A 30 -20.35 3.14 -28.50
N ASN A 31 -21.61 2.86 -28.12
CA ASN A 31 -22.78 3.08 -28.96
C ASN A 31 -23.41 4.47 -28.76
N LEU A 32 -22.63 5.45 -28.28
CA LEU A 32 -23.13 6.79 -28.00
C LEU A 32 -23.61 7.46 -29.30
N LYS A 33 -24.93 7.68 -29.40
CA LYS A 33 -25.60 8.35 -30.54
C LYS A 33 -26.23 9.70 -30.17
N SER A 34 -25.87 10.28 -29.02
CA SER A 34 -26.51 11.50 -28.50
C SER A 34 -26.28 12.71 -29.41
N ASP A 35 -27.33 13.52 -29.59
CA ASP A 35 -27.32 14.74 -30.39
C ASP A 35 -26.29 15.76 -29.92
N ALA A 36 -26.03 15.84 -28.61
CA ALA A 36 -25.07 16.75 -28.00
C ALA A 36 -23.62 16.54 -28.48
N TYR A 37 -23.29 15.31 -28.95
CA TYR A 37 -21.94 14.95 -29.40
C TYR A 37 -21.85 14.73 -30.91
N LYS A 38 -22.85 15.19 -31.68
CA LYS A 38 -22.82 15.15 -33.16
C LYS A 38 -21.87 16.18 -33.77
N ALA A 39 -21.43 17.18 -33.00
CA ALA A 39 -20.53 18.22 -33.48
C ALA A 39 -19.17 17.63 -33.93
N LEU A 40 -18.60 18.19 -35.00
CA LEU A 40 -17.33 17.75 -35.61
C LEU A 40 -16.20 17.59 -34.57
N ARG A 41 -16.20 18.46 -33.57
CA ARG A 41 -15.31 18.47 -32.40
C ARG A 41 -15.21 17.14 -31.65
N TYR A 42 -16.31 16.41 -31.49
CA TYR A 42 -16.34 15.16 -30.72
C TYR A 42 -16.17 13.92 -31.59
N LYS A 43 -16.15 14.07 -32.92
CA LYS A 43 -16.15 12.96 -33.88
C LYS A 43 -15.05 11.91 -33.65
N ARG A 44 -13.87 12.36 -33.18
CA ARG A 44 -12.73 11.46 -32.89
C ARG A 44 -12.82 10.77 -31.52
N LEU A 45 -13.68 11.26 -30.63
CA LEU A 45 -13.81 10.81 -29.25
C LEU A 45 -15.03 9.90 -29.05
N VAL A 46 -16.13 10.17 -29.76
CA VAL A 46 -17.35 9.35 -29.69
C VAL A 46 -17.02 7.89 -30.02
N GLY A 47 -17.45 6.99 -29.15
CA GLY A 47 -17.22 5.55 -29.27
C GLY A 47 -15.80 5.09 -28.93
N ARG A 48 -14.87 6.01 -28.64
CA ARG A 48 -13.48 5.72 -28.26
C ARG A 48 -13.12 6.20 -26.86
N VAL A 49 -13.88 7.15 -26.33
CA VAL A 49 -13.70 7.74 -25.00
C VAL A 49 -14.95 7.49 -24.18
N SER A 50 -14.78 7.30 -22.87
CA SER A 50 -15.91 7.11 -21.95
C SER A 50 -16.89 8.27 -22.02
N ARG A 51 -18.18 7.97 -21.87
CA ARG A 51 -19.22 9.01 -21.85
C ARG A 51 -18.98 10.05 -20.76
N TYR A 52 -18.51 9.62 -19.59
CA TYR A 52 -18.24 10.52 -18.48
C TYR A 52 -17.12 11.52 -18.81
N ALA A 53 -16.04 11.07 -19.44
CA ALA A 53 -15.00 11.98 -19.91
C ALA A 53 -15.51 12.95 -20.99
N LEU A 54 -16.42 12.53 -21.86
CA LEU A 54 -17.05 13.43 -22.85
C LEU A 54 -17.88 14.53 -22.19
N GLU A 55 -18.62 14.21 -21.12
CA GLU A 55 -19.39 15.17 -20.33
C GLU A 55 -18.46 16.22 -19.68
N LEU A 56 -17.36 15.77 -19.05
CA LEU A 56 -16.36 16.67 -18.47
C LEU A 56 -15.67 17.56 -19.51
N ILE A 57 -15.37 17.03 -20.69
CA ILE A 57 -14.78 17.81 -21.78
C ILE A 57 -15.80 18.83 -22.33
N ALA A 58 -17.08 18.49 -22.37
CA ALA A 58 -18.12 19.40 -22.85
C ALA A 58 -18.24 20.65 -21.97
N ASP A 59 -18.15 20.49 -20.65
CA ASP A 59 -18.13 21.61 -19.72
C ASP A 59 -16.91 22.53 -19.96
N GLU A 60 -15.73 21.95 -20.21
CA GLU A 60 -14.52 22.72 -20.53
C GLU A 60 -14.59 23.41 -21.89
N VAL A 61 -15.27 22.79 -22.86
CA VAL A 61 -15.52 23.36 -24.19
C VAL A 61 -16.33 24.66 -24.10
N GLU A 62 -17.36 24.72 -23.25
CA GLU A 62 -18.14 25.94 -23.04
C GLU A 62 -17.31 27.05 -22.37
N ARG A 63 -16.36 26.65 -21.52
CA ARG A 63 -15.46 27.58 -20.82
C ARG A 63 -14.40 28.21 -21.73
N VAL A 64 -14.09 27.60 -22.88
CA VAL A 64 -13.08 28.12 -23.84
C VAL A 64 -13.30 29.59 -24.18
N ASN A 65 -14.55 29.98 -24.48
CA ASN A 65 -14.87 31.35 -24.88
C ASN A 65 -14.70 32.38 -23.76
N LYS A 66 -14.69 31.94 -22.48
CA LYS A 66 -14.55 32.82 -21.31
C LYS A 66 -13.09 32.94 -20.84
N ILE A 67 -12.30 31.89 -21.04
CA ILE A 67 -10.95 31.75 -20.48
C ILE A 67 -9.87 31.99 -21.54
N GLY A 68 -10.12 31.56 -22.78
CA GLY A 68 -9.13 31.64 -23.86
C GLY A 68 -7.87 30.85 -23.53
N LEU A 69 -6.70 31.44 -23.83
CA LEU A 69 -5.39 30.81 -23.71
C LEU A 69 -4.73 30.95 -22.33
N ASP A 70 -5.38 31.66 -21.41
CA ASP A 70 -4.84 32.01 -20.09
C ASP A 70 -4.92 30.82 -19.13
N SER A 71 -3.79 30.16 -18.93
CA SER A 71 -3.66 29.00 -18.03
C SER A 71 -3.83 29.37 -16.56
N ALA A 72 -3.47 30.59 -16.14
CA ALA A 72 -3.63 31.05 -14.77
C ALA A 72 -5.11 31.23 -14.41
N ARG A 73 -5.92 31.72 -15.37
CA ARG A 73 -7.39 31.80 -15.22
C ARG A 73 -8.08 30.46 -15.42
N CYS A 74 -7.47 29.52 -16.14
CA CYS A 74 -8.03 28.19 -16.37
C CYS A 74 -7.96 27.29 -15.13
N GLY A 75 -6.87 27.36 -14.38
CA GLY A 75 -6.59 26.51 -13.23
C GLY A 75 -6.24 25.06 -13.57
N CYS A 76 -6.36 24.64 -14.85
CA CYS A 76 -5.95 23.35 -15.42
C CYS A 76 -6.31 22.09 -14.61
N ILE A 77 -7.35 22.16 -13.75
CA ILE A 77 -7.71 21.10 -12.81
C ILE A 77 -7.97 19.81 -13.57
N LEU A 78 -8.80 19.86 -14.62
CA LEU A 78 -9.20 18.67 -15.39
C LEU A 78 -7.99 17.91 -16.00
N THR A 79 -6.97 18.65 -16.42
CA THR A 79 -5.72 18.06 -16.94
C THR A 79 -4.90 17.47 -15.81
N SER A 80 -4.73 18.19 -14.69
CA SER A 80 -3.92 17.74 -13.56
C SER A 80 -4.52 16.56 -12.78
N THR A 81 -5.85 16.46 -12.69
CA THR A 81 -6.51 15.44 -11.86
C THR A 81 -7.06 14.27 -12.65
N TYR A 82 -7.57 14.52 -13.86
CA TYR A 82 -8.20 13.49 -14.68
C TYR A 82 -7.40 13.17 -15.94
N GLY A 83 -6.36 13.93 -16.29
CA GLY A 83 -5.64 13.73 -17.56
C GLY A 83 -6.54 13.95 -18.78
N LEU A 84 -7.47 14.92 -18.69
CA LEU A 84 -8.34 15.34 -19.79
C LEU A 84 -8.01 16.79 -20.19
N PRO A 85 -8.29 17.20 -21.43
CA PRO A 85 -7.98 18.55 -21.88
C PRO A 85 -8.89 19.58 -21.18
N CYS A 86 -8.28 20.54 -20.48
CA CYS A 86 -8.98 21.69 -19.91
C CYS A 86 -9.18 22.82 -20.94
N ALA A 87 -9.97 23.83 -20.59
CA ALA A 87 -10.36 24.91 -21.49
C ALA A 87 -9.17 25.61 -22.18
N CYS A 88 -8.05 25.85 -21.49
CA CYS A 88 -6.89 26.50 -22.13
C CYS A 88 -6.14 25.58 -23.11
N ILE A 89 -6.18 24.26 -22.93
CA ILE A 89 -5.63 23.27 -23.89
C ILE A 89 -6.57 23.17 -25.09
N LEU A 90 -7.88 23.15 -24.84
CA LEU A 90 -8.91 23.16 -25.88
C LEU A 90 -8.89 24.45 -26.72
N ALA A 91 -8.54 25.58 -26.11
CA ALA A 91 -8.34 26.86 -26.80
C ALA A 91 -7.10 26.88 -27.70
N ARG A 92 -6.07 26.08 -27.37
CA ARG A 92 -4.83 25.92 -28.16
C ARG A 92 -4.96 24.88 -29.27
N SER A 93 -5.92 23.96 -29.13
CA SER A 93 -6.17 22.91 -30.09
C SER A 93 -6.70 23.47 -31.41
N GLU A 94 -6.44 22.76 -32.51
CA GLU A 94 -6.94 23.16 -33.83
C GLU A 94 -8.46 23.39 -33.81
N PRO A 95 -8.95 24.46 -34.48
CA PRO A 95 -10.36 24.79 -34.50
C PRO A 95 -11.20 23.59 -34.95
N GLY A 96 -12.04 23.09 -34.04
CA GLY A 96 -13.04 22.09 -34.34
C GLY A 96 -12.62 20.63 -34.16
N MET A 97 -11.46 20.31 -33.58
CA MET A 97 -11.11 18.93 -33.19
C MET A 97 -10.37 18.85 -31.85
N ILE A 98 -10.76 17.87 -31.01
CA ILE A 98 -10.04 17.56 -29.76
C ILE A 98 -9.01 16.46 -30.06
N PRO A 99 -7.71 16.67 -29.79
CA PRO A 99 -6.71 15.63 -29.99
C PRO A 99 -6.92 14.49 -28.99
N ILE A 100 -6.92 13.24 -29.47
CA ILE A 100 -7.03 12.07 -28.60
C ILE A 100 -5.78 11.89 -27.72
N GLY A 101 -4.62 12.42 -28.16
CA GLY A 101 -3.37 12.37 -27.39
C GLY A 101 -3.39 13.19 -26.10
N GLU A 102 -4.31 14.15 -25.98
CA GLU A 102 -4.51 14.96 -24.76
C GLU A 102 -5.44 14.27 -23.75
N ILE A 103 -5.93 13.06 -24.08
CA ILE A 103 -6.84 12.27 -23.24
C ILE A 103 -6.09 11.07 -22.72
N HIS A 104 -5.94 11.00 -21.40
CA HIS A 104 -5.28 9.88 -20.74
C HIS A 104 -5.94 8.55 -21.11
N VAL A 105 -5.11 7.53 -21.36
CA VAL A 105 -5.52 6.20 -21.84
C VAL A 105 -6.58 5.52 -20.97
N ILE A 106 -6.67 5.88 -19.68
CA ILE A 106 -7.72 5.34 -18.80
C ILE A 106 -9.13 5.61 -19.31
N TRP A 107 -9.34 6.75 -20.01
CA TRP A 107 -10.64 7.14 -20.53
C TRP A 107 -10.96 6.53 -21.88
N THR A 108 -9.95 6.01 -22.59
CA THR A 108 -10.14 5.31 -23.86
C THR A 108 -10.36 3.80 -23.68
N ARG A 109 -10.15 3.29 -22.46
CA ARG A 109 -10.42 1.89 -22.11
C ARG A 109 -11.91 1.64 -21.92
N LEU A 110 -12.58 1.20 -22.99
CA LEU A 110 -14.00 0.81 -23.01
C LEU A 110 -14.19 -0.71 -23.03
N SER A 111 -13.23 -1.48 -22.50
CA SER A 111 -13.35 -2.92 -22.36
C SER A 111 -12.64 -3.41 -21.09
N ILE A 112 -13.15 -4.48 -20.50
CA ILE A 112 -12.58 -5.12 -19.31
C ILE A 112 -11.55 -6.19 -19.69
N SER A 113 -11.55 -6.63 -20.96
CA SER A 113 -10.57 -7.57 -21.48
C SER A 113 -9.17 -6.98 -21.33
N ARG A 114 -8.19 -7.83 -20.97
CA ARG A 114 -6.77 -7.50 -20.96
C ARG A 114 -6.36 -7.15 -22.40
N THR A 115 -6.54 -5.88 -22.76
CA THR A 115 -5.94 -5.31 -23.96
C THR A 115 -4.46 -5.26 -23.66
N VAL A 116 -3.71 -6.16 -24.31
CA VAL A 116 -2.30 -5.95 -24.55
C VAL A 116 -2.27 -4.63 -25.31
N SER A 117 -1.91 -3.55 -24.62
CA SER A 117 -1.57 -2.30 -25.30
C SER A 117 -0.55 -2.67 -26.37
N THR A 118 -0.80 -2.32 -27.63
CA THR A 118 0.21 -2.29 -28.70
C THR A 118 1.19 -1.13 -28.50
N GLU A 119 1.53 -0.83 -27.26
CA GLU A 119 2.83 -0.27 -26.91
C GLU A 119 3.68 -1.51 -26.66
N SER A 120 4.80 -1.64 -27.36
CA SER A 120 5.77 -2.70 -27.09
C SER A 120 6.18 -2.63 -25.62
N LEU A 121 5.47 -3.39 -24.77
CA LEU A 121 5.90 -3.74 -23.44
C LEU A 121 7.33 -4.26 -23.59
N PRO A 122 8.28 -3.84 -22.73
CA PRO A 122 9.53 -4.56 -22.62
C PRO A 122 9.16 -6.02 -22.45
N GLU A 123 9.68 -6.86 -23.33
CA GLU A 123 9.46 -8.30 -23.28
C GLU A 123 9.80 -8.73 -21.85
N PHE A 124 8.78 -9.11 -21.07
CA PHE A 124 8.99 -9.64 -19.72
C PHE A 124 9.61 -11.02 -19.90
N SER A 125 10.92 -11.03 -20.13
CA SER A 125 11.72 -12.24 -20.24
C SER A 125 12.03 -12.74 -18.84
N LEU A 126 11.81 -14.04 -18.63
CA LEU A 126 12.24 -14.75 -17.44
C LEU A 126 13.68 -15.27 -17.56
N ASP A 127 14.37 -14.99 -18.67
CA ASP A 127 15.66 -15.61 -18.98
C ASP A 127 16.73 -15.26 -17.95
N ARG A 128 16.70 -14.05 -17.40
CA ARG A 128 17.65 -13.62 -16.37
C ARG A 128 17.43 -14.39 -15.06
N GLU A 129 16.19 -14.47 -14.60
CA GLU A 129 15.80 -15.15 -13.37
C GLU A 129 16.04 -16.66 -13.49
N VAL A 130 15.70 -17.25 -14.65
CA VAL A 130 15.96 -18.67 -14.96
C VAL A 130 17.46 -18.95 -14.97
N LYS A 131 18.29 -18.07 -15.54
CA LYS A 131 19.76 -18.20 -15.51
C LYS A 131 20.31 -18.17 -14.07
N LEU A 132 19.85 -17.24 -13.23
CA LEU A 132 20.25 -17.16 -11.82
C LEU A 132 19.89 -18.44 -11.05
N VAL A 133 18.69 -19.00 -11.29
CA VAL A 133 18.28 -20.26 -10.69
C VAL A 133 19.12 -21.42 -11.20
N GLN A 134 19.46 -21.47 -12.49
CA GLN A 134 20.32 -22.49 -13.07
C GLN A 134 21.75 -22.44 -12.50
N GLU A 135 22.33 -21.27 -12.34
CA GLU A 135 23.64 -21.10 -11.71
C GLU A 135 23.62 -21.56 -10.25
N ARG A 136 22.60 -21.14 -9.49
CA ARG A 136 22.40 -21.61 -8.11
C ARG A 136 22.25 -23.14 -8.07
N PHE A 137 21.46 -23.73 -8.97
CA PHE A 137 21.25 -25.17 -9.04
C PHE A 137 22.54 -25.96 -9.32
N LYS A 138 23.50 -25.40 -10.05
CA LYS A 138 24.81 -26.04 -10.28
C LYS A 138 25.66 -26.08 -9.01
N ASN A 139 25.60 -25.02 -8.20
CA ASN A 139 26.54 -24.74 -7.11
C ASN A 139 26.11 -25.24 -5.71
N VAL A 140 24.91 -25.80 -5.57
CA VAL A 140 24.39 -26.30 -4.28
C VAL A 140 24.47 -27.82 -4.16
N ASP A 141 24.30 -28.35 -2.95
CA ASP A 141 24.28 -29.80 -2.70
C ASP A 141 22.99 -30.48 -3.20
N ILE A 142 22.98 -31.82 -3.22
CA ILE A 142 21.88 -32.62 -3.74
C ILE A 142 20.53 -32.32 -3.04
N GLY A 143 20.54 -32.07 -1.73
CA GLY A 143 19.34 -31.74 -0.97
C GLY A 143 18.74 -30.40 -1.38
N GLU A 144 19.57 -29.38 -1.54
CA GLU A 144 19.13 -28.07 -2.05
C GLU A 144 18.68 -28.14 -3.51
N LYS A 145 19.33 -28.96 -4.36
CA LYS A 145 18.88 -29.19 -5.75
C LYS A 145 17.46 -29.77 -5.80
N VAL A 146 17.15 -30.73 -4.92
CA VAL A 146 15.80 -31.31 -4.82
C VAL A 146 14.78 -30.25 -4.44
N ASN A 147 15.10 -29.38 -3.48
CA ASN A 147 14.21 -28.30 -3.04
C ASN A 147 13.97 -27.26 -4.15
N ILE A 148 15.03 -26.83 -4.85
CA ILE A 148 14.90 -25.92 -6.01
C ILE A 148 14.03 -26.54 -7.09
N ARG A 149 14.22 -27.83 -7.42
CA ARG A 149 13.40 -28.54 -8.40
C ARG A 149 11.93 -28.60 -7.98
N HIS A 150 11.66 -28.86 -6.70
CA HIS A 150 10.30 -28.88 -6.18
C HIS A 150 9.62 -27.53 -6.32
N LYS A 151 10.28 -26.44 -5.88
CA LYS A 151 9.73 -25.08 -6.02
C LYS A 151 9.52 -24.65 -7.48
N MET A 152 10.42 -25.05 -8.38
CA MET A 152 10.24 -24.80 -9.82
C MET A 152 9.02 -25.55 -10.37
N LEU A 153 8.73 -26.77 -9.88
CA LEU A 153 7.54 -27.52 -10.25
C LEU A 153 6.26 -26.90 -9.69
N GLU A 154 6.28 -26.34 -8.47
CA GLU A 154 5.13 -25.60 -7.92
C GLU A 154 4.77 -24.38 -8.77
N ILE A 155 5.78 -23.70 -9.31
CA ILE A 155 5.60 -22.52 -10.17
C ILE A 155 5.12 -22.94 -11.57
N ALA A 156 5.71 -23.98 -12.16
CA ALA A 156 5.41 -24.41 -13.53
C ALA A 156 4.12 -25.23 -13.65
N CYS A 157 3.76 -25.99 -12.60
CA CYS A 157 2.62 -26.91 -12.59
C CYS A 157 1.85 -26.84 -11.25
N PRO A 158 1.07 -25.78 -11.02
CA PRO A 158 0.29 -25.61 -9.78
C PRO A 158 -0.75 -26.72 -9.52
N GLU A 159 -1.14 -27.46 -10.56
CA GLU A 159 -2.06 -28.58 -10.46
C GLU A 159 -1.46 -29.78 -9.71
N MET A 160 -0.12 -29.87 -9.66
CA MET A 160 0.59 -30.93 -8.93
C MET A 160 0.71 -30.67 -7.42
N THR A 161 0.38 -29.47 -6.95
CA THR A 161 0.37 -29.08 -5.52
C THR A 161 -1.00 -29.30 -4.86
N SER A 162 -1.74 -30.31 -5.33
CA SER A 162 -3.06 -30.67 -4.80
C SER A 162 -2.99 -30.99 -3.30
N MET A 163 -3.59 -30.11 -2.49
CA MET A 163 -3.88 -30.36 -1.08
C MET A 163 -5.07 -31.32 -0.94
N LEU A 164 -4.85 -32.61 -1.23
CA LEU A 164 -5.72 -33.66 -0.73
C LEU A 164 -5.27 -34.05 0.68
N ALA A 165 -6.22 -34.06 1.62
CA ALA A 165 -5.98 -34.59 2.95
C ALA A 165 -5.52 -36.07 2.83
N PRO A 166 -4.48 -36.50 3.55
CA PRO A 166 -4.04 -37.90 3.52
C PRO A 166 -5.21 -38.81 3.91
N ALA A 167 -5.49 -39.83 3.10
CA ALA A 167 -6.61 -40.75 3.31
C ALA A 167 -6.54 -41.52 4.64
N HIS A 168 -5.38 -41.55 5.31
CA HIS A 168 -5.22 -42.16 6.62
C HIS A 168 -4.33 -41.33 7.55
N LYS A 169 -4.71 -41.30 8.84
CA LYS A 169 -3.85 -40.79 9.93
C LYS A 169 -2.55 -41.58 9.95
N VAL A 170 -1.44 -40.94 9.58
CA VAL A 170 -0.10 -41.51 9.75
C VAL A 170 0.13 -41.74 11.24
N LYS A 171 0.30 -43.01 11.64
CA LYS A 171 0.77 -43.35 12.99
C LYS A 171 2.23 -42.89 13.10
N THR A 172 2.47 -41.75 13.72
CA THR A 172 3.82 -41.34 14.10
C THR A 172 4.35 -42.32 15.14
N LYS A 173 5.41 -43.06 14.79
CA LYS A 173 6.17 -43.86 15.76
C LYS A 173 6.81 -42.89 16.74
N GLY A 174 6.26 -42.78 17.94
CA GLY A 174 6.87 -42.04 19.04
C GLY A 174 8.31 -42.52 19.29
N ALA A 175 9.24 -41.59 19.39
CA ALA A 175 10.63 -41.87 19.71
C ALA A 175 10.74 -42.49 21.12
N ARG A 176 11.41 -43.64 21.22
CA ARG A 176 11.75 -44.29 22.50
C ARG A 176 12.72 -43.40 23.27
N LYS A 177 12.37 -43.06 24.52
CA LYS A 177 13.29 -42.43 25.47
C LYS A 177 14.28 -43.47 25.99
N THR A 178 15.53 -43.41 25.54
CA THR A 178 16.63 -44.15 26.17
C THR A 178 17.23 -43.27 27.28
N LYS A 179 17.14 -43.74 28.53
CA LYS A 179 17.82 -43.15 29.69
C LYS A 179 19.29 -43.56 29.67
N VAL A 180 20.23 -42.62 29.51
CA VAL A 180 21.62 -42.77 29.96
C VAL A 180 22.20 -41.43 30.44
N ALA A 181 22.69 -41.47 31.69
CA ALA A 181 23.67 -40.69 32.46
C ALA A 181 23.94 -39.18 32.21
N ARG A 182 23.98 -38.49 33.36
CA ARG A 182 24.41 -37.11 33.64
C ARG A 182 25.78 -36.75 33.06
N HIS A 183 25.87 -35.56 32.48
CA HIS A 183 26.95 -34.63 32.77
C HIS A 183 26.34 -33.25 33.07
N GLU A 184 26.69 -32.69 34.23
CA GLU A 184 26.45 -31.29 34.54
C GLU A 184 26.98 -30.40 33.41
N ARG A 185 26.10 -29.66 32.76
CA ARG A 185 26.45 -28.45 32.01
C ARG A 185 25.64 -27.30 32.58
N SER A 186 26.34 -26.48 33.35
CA SER A 186 25.98 -25.12 33.74
C SER A 186 25.07 -24.44 32.72
N THR A 187 23.80 -24.23 33.05
CA THR A 187 22.92 -23.34 32.29
C THR A 187 23.26 -21.90 32.64
N LYS A 188 24.34 -21.36 32.07
CA LYS A 188 24.42 -19.90 31.91
C LYS A 188 23.52 -19.54 30.74
N ARG A 189 22.39 -18.92 31.07
CA ARG A 189 21.50 -18.29 30.10
C ARG A 189 22.24 -17.11 29.49
N ASP A 190 22.14 -16.93 28.18
CA ASP A 190 22.64 -15.72 27.52
C ASP A 190 21.74 -14.55 27.97
N PRO A 191 22.30 -13.46 28.54
CA PRO A 191 21.51 -12.35 29.02
C PRO A 191 20.68 -11.70 27.92
N SER A 192 19.47 -11.26 28.24
CA SER A 192 18.63 -10.52 27.29
C SER A 192 19.09 -9.06 27.16
N TYR A 193 18.76 -8.40 26.04
CA TYR A 193 19.17 -7.01 25.73
C TYR A 193 18.94 -6.01 26.89
N PHE A 194 17.89 -6.18 27.70
CA PHE A 194 17.64 -5.32 28.87
C PHE A 194 18.65 -5.51 30.02
N GLU A 195 19.20 -6.70 30.22
CA GLU A 195 20.22 -6.97 31.26
C GLU A 195 21.58 -6.33 30.90
N HIS A 196 21.81 -6.01 29.63
CA HIS A 196 22.96 -5.20 29.19
C HIS A 196 22.77 -3.70 29.44
N VAL A 197 21.52 -3.22 29.49
CA VAL A 197 21.20 -1.80 29.71
C VAL A 197 21.21 -1.46 31.22
N ASP A 198 20.83 -2.38 32.11
CA ASP A 198 20.91 -2.14 33.55
C ASP A 198 22.35 -2.14 34.10
N THR A 199 23.28 -2.77 33.37
CA THR A 199 24.72 -2.74 33.71
C THR A 199 25.39 -1.42 33.33
N SER A 200 24.82 -0.67 32.37
CA SER A 200 25.32 0.65 31.96
C SER A 200 24.73 1.80 32.77
N ILE A 201 23.57 1.62 33.41
CA ILE A 201 22.94 2.64 34.26
C ILE A 201 23.47 2.60 35.71
N SER A 202 23.93 1.44 36.18
CA SER A 202 24.49 1.25 37.53
C SER A 202 25.95 1.72 37.71
N ARG A 203 26.57 2.36 36.70
CA ARG A 203 27.96 2.89 36.77
C ARG A 203 28.06 4.42 36.80
N THR A 204 27.05 5.09 37.36
CA THR A 204 27.09 6.55 37.55
C THR A 204 26.99 6.90 39.03
N GLU A 205 28.06 6.60 39.79
CA GLU A 205 28.47 7.35 40.98
C GLU A 205 30.01 7.39 41.02
N PRO A 206 30.64 8.49 41.45
CA PRO A 206 32.01 8.82 41.08
C PRO A 206 33.04 8.20 42.02
N SER A 207 34.03 7.49 41.48
CA SER A 207 35.33 7.37 42.16
C SER A 207 36.51 7.14 41.20
N SER A 208 37.45 8.07 41.29
CA SER A 208 38.90 8.06 41.00
C SER A 208 39.49 7.23 39.84
N SER A 209 40.04 7.99 38.88
CA SER A 209 41.37 7.84 38.25
C SER A 209 41.86 6.45 37.80
N ARG A 210 42.05 6.27 36.48
CA ARG A 210 43.36 5.99 35.86
C ARG A 210 43.25 6.01 34.32
N LYS A 211 44.19 6.72 33.69
CA LYS A 211 44.35 6.85 32.23
C LYS A 211 44.83 5.53 31.63
N SER A 212 44.26 5.14 30.49
CA SER A 212 44.96 4.32 29.49
C SER A 212 44.43 4.64 28.09
N GLN A 213 45.28 5.27 27.28
CA GLN A 213 45.06 5.49 25.85
C GLN A 213 45.08 4.15 25.12
N VAL A 214 44.03 3.84 24.34
CA VAL A 214 44.09 2.84 23.27
C VAL A 214 43.52 3.47 22.01
N LYS A 215 44.37 3.61 20.99
CA LYS A 215 44.03 4.10 19.65
C LYS A 215 43.10 3.10 18.96
N SER A 216 41.88 3.50 18.60
CA SER A 216 41.00 2.73 17.71
C SER A 216 41.07 3.26 16.28
N LYS A 217 41.45 2.39 15.34
CA LYS A 217 41.34 2.62 13.88
C LYS A 217 39.87 2.87 13.48
N PRO A 218 39.60 3.64 12.41
CA PRO A 218 38.24 3.87 11.95
C PRO A 218 37.68 2.58 11.32
N LYS A 219 36.60 2.03 11.89
CA LYS A 219 35.79 0.99 11.25
C LYS A 219 34.97 1.66 10.14
N GLY A 220 35.20 1.25 8.89
CA GLY A 220 34.31 1.59 7.78
C GLY A 220 32.90 1.08 8.06
N PHE A 221 31.92 1.96 7.92
CA PHE A 221 30.50 1.60 8.02
C PHE A 221 30.12 0.68 6.86
N ALA A 222 29.92 -0.60 7.14
CA ALA A 222 29.22 -1.49 6.23
C ALA A 222 27.78 -0.98 6.09
N ARG A 223 27.34 -0.66 4.87
CA ARG A 223 25.97 -0.21 4.58
C ARG A 223 25.02 -1.37 4.89
N SER A 224 24.24 -1.26 5.96
CA SER A 224 23.24 -2.27 6.33
C SER A 224 22.21 -2.40 5.22
N VAL A 225 21.92 -3.64 4.79
CA VAL A 225 20.87 -3.91 3.80
C VAL A 225 19.51 -3.74 4.49
N VAL A 226 18.69 -2.83 3.98
CA VAL A 226 17.32 -2.62 4.50
C VAL A 226 16.42 -3.75 3.98
N PRO A 227 15.77 -4.54 4.85
CA PRO A 227 14.92 -5.65 4.43
C PRO A 227 13.66 -5.14 3.72
N PHE A 228 13.14 -5.93 2.77
CA PHE A 228 11.94 -5.62 1.97
C PHE A 228 11.99 -4.33 1.15
N LEU A 229 13.13 -3.63 1.06
CA LEU A 229 13.22 -2.33 0.39
C LEU A 229 12.71 -2.38 -1.06
N ASN A 230 13.00 -3.47 -1.77
CA ASN A 230 12.58 -3.72 -3.14
C ASN A 230 11.06 -3.95 -3.30
N GLN A 231 10.31 -4.07 -2.21
CA GLN A 231 8.85 -4.22 -2.21
C GLN A 231 8.10 -2.90 -2.03
N PHE A 232 8.82 -1.78 -1.96
CA PHE A 232 8.28 -0.44 -2.00
C PHE A 232 8.49 0.18 -3.37
N HIS A 233 7.61 1.11 -3.75
CA HIS A 233 7.78 1.87 -4.98
C HIS A 233 9.15 2.57 -5.00
N LEU A 234 9.84 2.57 -6.16
CA LEU A 234 11.21 3.08 -6.32
C LEU A 234 11.39 4.49 -5.76
N ILE A 235 10.37 5.34 -5.89
CA ILE A 235 10.37 6.72 -5.38
C ILE A 235 10.47 6.80 -3.86
N CYS A 236 9.92 5.82 -3.14
CA CYS A 236 9.95 5.80 -1.69
C CYS A 236 11.28 5.25 -1.15
N GLN A 237 11.94 4.35 -1.88
CA GLN A 237 13.12 3.62 -1.41
C GLN A 237 14.26 4.51 -0.90
N PRO A 238 14.63 5.64 -1.55
CA PRO A 238 15.69 6.53 -1.06
C PRO A 238 15.42 7.13 0.33
N TYR A 239 14.15 7.20 0.73
CA TYR A 239 13.72 7.83 1.98
C TYR A 239 13.46 6.82 3.11
N ILE A 240 13.58 5.52 2.84
CA ILE A 240 13.41 4.47 3.83
C ILE A 240 14.75 4.22 4.51
N VAL A 241 14.83 4.61 5.78
CA VAL A 241 16.01 4.43 6.63
C VAL A 241 16.11 2.99 7.12
N ASN A 242 14.98 2.42 7.52
CA ASN A 242 14.91 1.07 8.06
C ASN A 242 13.51 0.46 7.88
N VAL A 243 13.43 -0.86 7.91
CA VAL A 243 12.18 -1.61 7.93
C VAL A 243 12.27 -2.64 9.04
N VAL A 244 11.29 -2.65 9.93
CA VAL A 244 11.22 -3.60 11.04
C VAL A 244 10.08 -4.58 10.77
N ASP A 245 10.45 -5.86 10.67
CA ASP A 245 9.51 -6.95 10.50
C ASP A 245 8.84 -7.28 11.84
N VAL A 246 7.52 -7.43 11.82
CA VAL A 246 6.72 -7.87 12.97
C VAL A 246 6.22 -9.28 12.72
N VAL A 247 5.76 -9.96 13.77
CA VAL A 247 5.24 -11.33 13.63
C VAL A 247 4.10 -11.42 12.59
N ALA A 248 4.25 -12.33 11.64
CA ALA A 248 3.31 -12.58 10.55
C ALA A 248 2.21 -13.60 10.95
N ASP A 249 1.42 -13.28 11.98
CA ASP A 249 0.36 -14.14 12.53
C ASP A 249 -1.07 -13.70 12.17
N GLY A 250 -1.21 -12.84 11.16
CA GLY A 250 -2.48 -12.21 10.78
C GLY A 250 -2.86 -11.00 11.64
N HIS A 251 -2.02 -10.62 12.62
CA HIS A 251 -2.15 -9.38 13.39
C HIS A 251 -1.10 -8.33 13.04
N CYS A 252 -0.21 -8.60 12.07
CA CYS A 252 0.93 -7.75 11.71
C CYS A 252 0.59 -6.26 11.60
N GLY A 253 -0.53 -5.91 10.98
CA GLY A 253 -0.97 -4.52 10.88
C GLY A 253 -1.15 -3.83 12.23
N TYR A 254 -1.85 -4.49 13.16
CA TYR A 254 -2.10 -3.96 14.51
C TYR A 254 -0.83 -4.02 15.37
N ARG A 255 0.04 -5.01 15.14
CA ARG A 255 1.37 -5.13 15.76
C ARG A 255 2.27 -3.96 15.37
N CYS A 256 2.28 -3.57 14.08
CA CYS A 256 2.99 -2.38 13.60
C CYS A 256 2.51 -1.13 14.32
N ILE A 257 1.20 -0.91 14.41
CA ILE A 257 0.65 0.27 15.10
C ILE A 257 1.02 0.26 16.58
N ALA A 258 0.93 -0.88 17.27
CA ALA A 258 1.30 -0.99 18.67
C ALA A 258 2.77 -0.64 18.91
N ALA A 259 3.67 -1.19 18.09
CA ALA A 259 5.09 -0.92 18.16
C ALA A 259 5.43 0.55 17.83
N LEU A 260 4.86 1.11 16.76
CA LEU A 260 5.04 2.50 16.35
C LEU A 260 4.49 3.52 17.37
N LEU A 261 3.50 3.12 18.17
CA LEU A 261 3.01 3.92 19.28
C LEU A 261 3.89 3.84 20.53
N GLY A 262 4.89 2.95 20.56
CA GLY A 262 5.79 2.72 21.70
C GLY A 262 5.25 1.72 22.73
N LEU A 263 4.20 0.97 22.40
CA LEU A 263 3.57 0.00 23.30
C LEU A 263 4.18 -1.41 23.19
N GLY A 264 5.00 -1.64 22.17
CA GLY A 264 5.50 -2.97 21.80
C GLY A 264 4.49 -3.76 20.97
N GLU A 265 4.97 -4.65 20.10
CA GLU A 265 4.11 -5.36 19.13
C GLU A 265 3.06 -6.27 19.79
N GLU A 266 3.34 -6.81 20.99
CA GLU A 266 2.41 -7.66 21.75
C GLU A 266 1.18 -6.91 22.29
N ALA A 267 1.18 -5.58 22.26
CA ALA A 267 0.03 -4.76 22.64
C ALA A 267 -1.03 -4.63 21.51
N TRP A 268 -0.90 -5.40 20.42
CA TRP A 268 -1.89 -5.44 19.34
C TRP A 268 -3.34 -5.69 19.77
N PRO A 269 -3.67 -6.47 20.84
CA PRO A 269 -5.07 -6.66 21.25
C PRO A 269 -5.70 -5.34 21.72
N THR A 270 -4.92 -4.51 22.42
CA THR A 270 -5.32 -3.18 22.88
C THR A 270 -5.61 -2.27 21.69
N ILE A 271 -4.77 -2.33 20.63
CA ILE A 271 -5.02 -1.56 19.41
C ILE A 271 -6.37 -1.95 18.80
N ARG A 272 -6.66 -3.24 18.66
CA ARG A 272 -7.93 -3.71 18.09
C ARG A 272 -9.14 -3.27 18.92
N HIS A 273 -9.05 -3.36 20.24
CA HIS A 273 -10.10 -2.91 21.14
C HIS A 273 -10.33 -1.40 21.03
N ASN A 274 -9.28 -0.58 21.09
CA ASN A 274 -9.37 0.87 20.92
C ASN A 274 -10.00 1.27 19.58
N LEU A 275 -9.67 0.57 18.50
CA LEU A 275 -10.26 0.82 17.18
C LEU A 275 -11.72 0.38 17.11
N TYR A 276 -12.11 -0.68 17.83
CA TYR A 276 -13.51 -1.09 17.93
C TYR A 276 -14.33 -0.02 18.64
N GLU A 277 -13.83 0.50 19.77
CA GLU A 277 -14.47 1.59 20.52
C GLU A 277 -14.58 2.86 19.67
N GLU A 278 -13.52 3.22 18.93
CA GLU A 278 -13.49 4.34 18.01
C GLU A 278 -14.60 4.25 16.94
N LEU A 279 -14.71 3.10 16.26
CA LEU A 279 -15.76 2.85 15.27
C LEU A 279 -17.16 2.79 15.89
N THR A 280 -17.26 2.47 17.18
CA THR A 280 -18.53 2.43 17.92
C THR A 280 -19.00 3.81 18.30
N GLN A 281 -18.09 4.64 18.80
CA GLN A 281 -18.36 6.00 19.25
C GLN A 281 -18.76 6.91 18.08
N TRP A 282 -18.10 6.77 16.94
CA TRP A 282 -18.31 7.63 15.75
C TRP A 282 -19.03 6.87 14.63
N ARG A 283 -20.04 6.09 15.00
CA ARG A 283 -20.73 5.13 14.13
C ARG A 283 -21.22 5.74 12.82
N ASP A 284 -21.93 6.86 12.88
CA ASP A 284 -22.59 7.42 11.69
C ASP A 284 -21.56 8.04 10.73
N GLU A 285 -20.51 8.68 11.26
CA GLU A 285 -19.40 9.20 10.46
C GLU A 285 -18.67 8.07 9.73
N PHE A 286 -18.32 7.00 10.44
CA PHE A 286 -17.63 5.87 9.82
C PHE A 286 -18.52 5.12 8.85
N ALA A 287 -19.83 5.01 9.11
CA ALA A 287 -20.78 4.41 8.17
C ALA A 287 -20.84 5.21 6.86
N ASN A 288 -20.80 6.54 6.93
CA ASN A 288 -20.73 7.39 5.75
C ASN A 288 -19.37 7.24 5.03
N LEU A 289 -18.27 7.28 5.78
CA LEU A 289 -16.90 7.14 5.27
C LEU A 289 -16.67 5.83 4.50
N VAL A 290 -17.10 4.71 5.07
CA VAL A 290 -16.98 3.37 4.45
C VAL A 290 -18.15 3.08 3.50
N GLY A 291 -19.15 3.96 3.42
CA GLY A 291 -20.25 3.93 2.46
C GLY A 291 -21.48 3.12 2.86
N SER A 292 -21.50 2.43 4.01
CA SER A 292 -22.73 1.89 4.60
C SER A 292 -22.56 1.41 6.06
N TYR A 293 -23.67 1.30 6.79
CA TYR A 293 -23.71 0.66 8.11
C TYR A 293 -23.35 -0.83 8.07
N ASP A 294 -23.71 -1.55 7.00
CA ASP A 294 -23.35 -2.98 6.84
C ASP A 294 -21.83 -3.15 6.69
N ARG A 295 -21.19 -2.28 5.90
CA ARG A 295 -19.72 -2.27 5.77
C ARG A 295 -19.04 -1.90 7.09
N LEU A 296 -19.57 -0.92 7.82
CA LEU A 296 -19.07 -0.57 9.15
C LEU A 296 -19.19 -1.75 10.12
N GLU A 297 -20.31 -2.46 10.14
CA GLU A 297 -20.48 -3.60 11.05
C GLU A 297 -19.52 -4.74 10.70
N LYS A 298 -19.31 -5.02 9.41
CA LYS A 298 -18.26 -5.96 8.97
C LYS A 298 -16.87 -5.52 9.43
N LEU A 299 -16.57 -4.23 9.37
CA LEU A 299 -15.29 -3.67 9.83
C LEU A 299 -15.14 -3.81 11.35
N ARG A 300 -16.19 -3.50 12.13
CA ARG A 300 -16.21 -3.70 13.59
C ARG A 300 -16.05 -5.16 13.97
N GLN A 301 -16.78 -6.06 13.31
CA GLN A 301 -16.66 -7.49 13.52
C GLN A 301 -15.29 -8.02 13.11
N SER A 302 -14.62 -7.38 12.14
CA SER A 302 -13.26 -7.72 11.75
C SER A 302 -12.28 -7.53 12.89
N LEU A 303 -12.52 -6.57 13.81
CA LEU A 303 -11.65 -6.22 14.95
C LEU A 303 -11.78 -7.15 16.16
N ILE A 304 -12.92 -7.82 16.33
CA ILE A 304 -13.14 -8.74 17.45
C ILE A 304 -12.40 -10.07 17.23
N VAL A 305 -11.55 -10.49 18.17
CA VAL A 305 -10.84 -11.78 18.16
C VAL A 305 -11.01 -12.45 19.52
N HIS A 306 -11.67 -13.60 19.54
CA HIS A 306 -11.91 -14.36 20.77
C HIS A 306 -10.78 -15.36 21.07
N ASP A 307 -10.15 -15.90 20.03
CA ASP A 307 -9.04 -16.85 20.14
C ASP A 307 -7.88 -16.37 19.27
N ARG A 308 -6.70 -16.22 19.89
CA ARG A 308 -5.45 -15.78 19.24
C ARG A 308 -5.01 -16.73 18.12
N SER A 309 -5.47 -17.98 18.14
CA SER A 309 -5.10 -19.00 17.15
C SER A 309 -6.02 -19.07 15.92
N GLN A 310 -7.14 -18.33 15.91
CA GLN A 310 -8.17 -18.39 14.86
C GLN A 310 -8.27 -17.10 14.04
N VAL A 311 -7.14 -16.64 13.51
CA VAL A 311 -7.09 -15.48 12.60
C VAL A 311 -7.19 -15.96 11.16
N ASN A 312 -8.24 -15.54 10.47
CA ASN A 312 -8.36 -15.70 9.02
C ASN A 312 -8.32 -14.33 8.33
N ALA A 313 -8.31 -14.32 7.00
CA ALA A 313 -8.22 -13.09 6.21
C ALA A 313 -9.32 -12.06 6.53
N LYS A 314 -10.47 -12.47 7.08
CA LYS A 314 -11.55 -11.55 7.49
C LYS A 314 -11.22 -10.72 8.73
N LYS A 315 -10.11 -11.03 9.42
CA LYS A 315 -9.65 -10.34 10.64
C LYS A 315 -8.42 -9.47 10.40
N TRP A 316 -7.88 -9.49 9.18
CA TRP A 316 -6.72 -8.70 8.79
C TRP A 316 -7.06 -7.21 8.78
N MET A 317 -6.04 -6.37 8.93
CA MET A 317 -6.20 -4.93 8.84
C MET A 317 -6.46 -4.52 7.39
N THR A 318 -7.53 -3.76 7.16
CA THR A 318 -7.91 -3.26 5.84
C THR A 318 -7.70 -1.75 5.77
N ILE A 319 -6.80 -1.31 4.89
CA ILE A 319 -6.53 0.11 4.60
C ILE A 319 -7.28 0.48 3.30
N PRO A 320 -7.87 1.69 3.18
CA PRO A 320 -7.77 2.82 4.11
C PRO A 320 -8.75 2.78 5.29
N ASP A 321 -9.80 1.95 5.27
CA ASP A 321 -10.90 1.96 6.24
C ASP A 321 -10.44 1.96 7.73
N ILE A 322 -9.58 1.02 8.16
CA ILE A 322 -9.03 0.99 9.53
C ILE A 322 -8.00 2.11 9.76
N GLY A 323 -7.32 2.55 8.70
CA GLY A 323 -6.33 3.62 8.77
C GLY A 323 -6.92 4.93 9.30
N TYR A 324 -8.15 5.25 8.91
CA TYR A 324 -8.88 6.41 9.46
C TYR A 324 -9.20 6.28 10.94
N ALA A 325 -9.58 5.07 11.41
CA ALA A 325 -9.79 4.83 12.84
C ALA A 325 -8.48 4.99 13.62
N ILE A 326 -7.35 4.53 13.08
CA ILE A 326 -6.02 4.72 13.69
C ILE A 326 -5.67 6.21 13.80
N ALA A 327 -5.77 6.93 12.68
CA ALA A 327 -5.40 8.34 12.61
C ALA A 327 -6.20 9.18 13.60
N ASN A 328 -7.52 8.97 13.69
CA ASN A 328 -8.37 9.71 14.61
C ASN A 328 -8.19 9.27 16.06
N ARG A 329 -8.17 7.96 16.36
CA ARG A 329 -8.07 7.45 17.73
C ARG A 329 -6.79 7.90 18.44
N TYR A 330 -5.69 7.96 17.71
CA TYR A 330 -4.37 8.28 18.27
C TYR A 330 -3.87 9.68 17.89
N ASN A 331 -4.65 10.45 17.13
CA ASN A 331 -4.28 11.76 16.60
C ASN A 331 -2.91 11.73 15.90
N VAL A 332 -2.75 10.80 14.97
CA VAL A 332 -1.50 10.56 14.23
C VAL A 332 -1.71 10.72 12.73
N ILE A 333 -0.63 11.02 12.03
CA ILE A 333 -0.54 10.97 10.58
C ILE A 333 -0.09 9.55 10.21
N LEU A 334 -0.89 8.82 9.44
CA LEU A 334 -0.55 7.47 9.02
C LEU A 334 -0.10 7.47 7.54
N ALA A 335 1.19 7.25 7.31
CA ALA A 335 1.75 7.01 5.99
C ALA A 335 1.70 5.51 5.66
N CYS A 336 1.03 5.16 4.56
CA CYS A 336 0.90 3.80 4.07
C CYS A 336 1.72 3.67 2.79
N LEU A 337 2.76 2.82 2.80
CA LEU A 337 3.61 2.57 1.64
C LEU A 337 3.40 1.17 1.09
N SER A 338 3.39 1.04 -0.23
CA SER A 338 3.45 -0.25 -0.91
C SER A 338 4.08 -0.10 -2.29
N TYR A 339 4.30 -1.22 -2.98
CA TYR A 339 4.71 -1.21 -4.38
C TYR A 339 3.68 -0.56 -5.30
N VAL A 340 2.38 -0.81 -5.05
CA VAL A 340 1.29 -0.44 -5.96
C VAL A 340 0.79 0.97 -5.70
N GLN A 341 0.56 1.29 -4.43
CA GLN A 341 -0.03 2.56 -4.04
C GLN A 341 0.49 3.00 -2.68
N SER A 342 0.82 4.27 -2.57
CA SER A 342 1.19 4.90 -1.31
C SER A 342 0.29 6.12 -1.09
N PHE A 343 -0.14 6.34 0.14
CA PHE A 343 -0.96 7.50 0.51
C PHE A 343 -0.79 7.83 2.00
N THR A 344 -1.19 9.05 2.34
CA THR A 344 -1.20 9.55 3.72
C THR A 344 -2.64 9.68 4.21
N ILE A 345 -2.89 9.26 5.44
CA ILE A 345 -4.16 9.41 6.14
C ILE A 345 -3.97 10.39 7.29
N PHE A 346 -4.80 11.43 7.32
CA PHE A 346 -4.87 12.39 8.41
C PHE A 346 -6.04 12.12 9.36
N PRO A 347 -5.97 12.62 10.61
CA PRO A 347 -7.16 12.75 11.45
C PRO A 347 -8.23 13.56 10.72
N LEU A 348 -9.48 13.11 10.82
CA LEU A 348 -10.63 13.72 10.14
C LEU A 348 -11.36 14.74 11.02
N ARG A 349 -11.17 14.69 12.34
CA ARG A 349 -11.94 15.48 13.31
C ARG A 349 -11.14 16.58 14.00
N THR A 350 -9.93 16.26 14.44
CA THR A 350 -9.12 17.16 15.25
C THR A 350 -8.23 18.05 14.37
N PRO A 351 -8.04 19.33 14.72
CA PRO A 351 -7.01 20.14 14.09
C PRO A 351 -5.60 19.63 14.46
N PRO A 352 -4.58 19.92 13.64
CA PRO A 352 -3.19 19.72 14.00
C PRO A 352 -2.83 20.55 15.24
N PRO A 353 -2.06 19.98 16.19
CA PRO A 353 -1.37 20.78 17.19
C PRO A 353 -0.60 21.94 16.55
N THR A 354 -0.55 23.09 17.22
CA THR A 354 0.16 24.26 16.68
C THR A 354 1.67 24.03 16.61
N ASP A 355 2.20 23.24 17.55
CA ASP A 355 3.59 22.83 17.57
C ASP A 355 3.82 21.58 16.70
N ILE A 356 4.55 21.75 15.60
CA ILE A 356 4.84 20.69 14.64
C ILE A 356 5.61 19.51 15.27
N THR A 357 6.34 19.72 16.36
CA THR A 357 7.08 18.65 17.05
C THR A 357 6.15 17.65 17.74
N GLN A 358 4.89 18.03 17.97
CA GLN A 358 3.85 17.16 18.51
C GLN A 358 3.17 16.32 17.42
N HIS A 359 3.45 16.61 16.14
CA HIS A 359 2.92 15.80 15.03
C HIS A 359 3.64 14.46 14.98
N ARG A 360 2.87 13.39 15.11
CA ARG A 360 3.39 12.02 15.05
C ARG A 360 3.06 11.40 13.70
N ILE A 361 4.09 11.10 12.91
CA ILE A 361 3.95 10.35 11.66
C ILE A 361 4.28 8.89 11.95
N LEU A 362 3.29 8.01 11.79
CA LEU A 362 3.48 6.57 11.81
C LEU A 362 3.55 6.10 10.36
N CYS A 363 4.53 5.25 10.02
CA CYS A 363 4.66 4.72 8.67
C CYS A 363 4.62 3.19 8.69
N ILE A 364 3.70 2.62 7.90
CA ILE A 364 3.55 1.19 7.70
C ILE A 364 3.77 0.83 6.23
N GLY A 365 4.35 -0.34 6.02
CA GLY A 365 4.59 -0.89 4.69
C GLY A 365 3.77 -2.13 4.43
N PHE A 366 3.17 -2.26 3.25
CA PHE A 366 2.51 -3.48 2.81
C PHE A 366 3.40 -4.27 1.85
N VAL A 367 3.81 -5.47 2.29
CA VAL A 367 4.81 -6.32 1.62
C VAL A 367 4.28 -7.75 1.48
N ASN A 368 4.87 -8.52 0.57
CA ASN A 368 4.54 -9.91 0.24
C ASN A 368 3.07 -10.14 -0.14
N GLY A 369 2.32 -9.08 -0.46
CA GLY A 369 0.90 -9.14 -0.81
C GLY A 369 -0.04 -9.47 0.36
N CYS A 370 0.46 -9.62 1.58
CA CYS A 370 -0.37 -10.01 2.74
C CYS A 370 0.18 -9.58 4.11
N HIS A 371 1.33 -8.91 4.17
CA HIS A 371 2.02 -8.61 5.43
C HIS A 371 2.26 -7.12 5.62
N PHE A 372 2.18 -6.66 6.87
CA PHE A 372 2.51 -5.29 7.24
C PHE A 372 3.82 -5.25 8.02
N VAL A 373 4.67 -4.28 7.69
CA VAL A 373 5.94 -3.99 8.37
C VAL A 373 5.96 -2.56 8.86
N GLN A 374 6.80 -2.27 9.86
CA GLN A 374 7.07 -0.89 10.28
C GLN A 374 8.10 -0.29 9.33
N VAL A 375 7.90 0.96 8.92
CA VAL A 375 8.84 1.66 8.06
C VAL A 375 9.34 2.90 8.77
N GLN A 376 10.65 3.03 8.87
CA GLN A 376 11.29 4.25 9.37
C GLN A 376 11.64 5.13 8.17
N LEU A 377 11.01 6.30 8.11
CA LEU A 377 11.27 7.31 7.10
C LEU A 377 12.33 8.29 7.57
N GLN A 378 13.06 8.86 6.60
CA GLN A 378 13.94 10.00 6.84
C GLN A 378 13.13 11.24 7.23
N ASP A 379 13.65 12.03 8.17
CA ASP A 379 13.04 13.30 8.56
C ASP A 379 12.87 14.25 7.36
N GLY A 380 11.70 14.87 7.27
CA GLY A 380 11.38 15.80 6.20
C GLY A 380 11.17 15.17 4.82
N CYS A 381 11.21 13.84 4.67
CA CYS A 381 11.07 13.18 3.37
C CYS A 381 9.76 13.55 2.66
N PRO A 382 9.67 13.47 1.32
CA PRO A 382 8.40 13.57 0.63
C PRO A 382 7.35 12.61 1.21
N LEU A 383 6.10 13.06 1.30
CA LEU A 383 5.00 12.24 1.79
C LEU A 383 4.03 11.92 0.66
N PRO A 384 3.54 10.68 0.57
CA PRO A 384 2.51 10.34 -0.39
C PRO A 384 1.28 11.23 -0.27
N MET A 385 0.56 11.37 -1.39
CA MET A 385 -0.67 12.17 -1.45
C MET A 385 -1.73 11.68 -0.46
N VAL A 386 -2.62 12.58 -0.06
CA VAL A 386 -3.72 12.23 0.83
C VAL A 386 -4.67 11.25 0.15
N ASP A 387 -5.16 10.27 0.89
CA ASP A 387 -6.21 9.38 0.41
C ASP A 387 -7.47 10.16 0.00
N ILE A 388 -8.05 9.82 -1.15
CA ILE A 388 -9.15 10.57 -1.79
C ILE A 388 -10.39 10.61 -0.89
N ILE A 389 -10.59 9.62 -0.03
CA ILE A 389 -11.77 9.55 0.84
C ILE A 389 -11.74 10.70 1.86
N SER A 390 -10.57 11.13 2.31
CA SER A 390 -10.40 12.15 3.36
C SER A 390 -10.95 13.52 2.97
N SER A 391 -10.89 13.90 1.70
CA SER A 391 -11.23 15.25 1.23
C SER A 391 -12.71 15.58 1.39
N ASN A 392 -13.56 14.55 1.33
CA ASN A 392 -15.02 14.70 1.42
C ASN A 392 -15.58 14.45 2.83
N HIS A 393 -14.78 13.92 3.76
CA HIS A 393 -15.24 13.45 5.07
C HIS A 393 -14.52 14.12 6.26
N CYS A 394 -13.62 15.08 6.01
CA CYS A 394 -12.93 15.81 7.08
C CYS A 394 -13.75 17.02 7.57
N TYR A 395 -13.72 17.23 8.88
CA TYR A 395 -14.23 18.45 9.53
C TYR A 395 -13.42 19.67 9.07
N PRO A 396 -14.03 20.87 9.00
CA PRO A 396 -13.35 22.09 8.56
C PRO A 396 -12.03 22.35 9.29
N GLU A 397 -11.98 22.11 10.60
CA GLU A 397 -10.82 22.31 11.46
C GLU A 397 -9.68 21.34 11.12
N ALA A 398 -10.00 20.10 10.75
CA ALA A 398 -9.04 19.06 10.39
C ALA A 398 -8.40 19.27 9.02
N ARG A 399 -8.98 20.11 8.13
CA ARG A 399 -8.42 20.40 6.80
C ARG A 399 -7.00 20.96 6.86
N SER A 400 -6.69 21.69 7.93
CA SER A 400 -5.38 22.29 8.15
C SER A 400 -4.25 21.26 8.27
N TRP A 401 -4.52 19.99 8.61
CA TRP A 401 -3.53 18.91 8.53
C TRP A 401 -2.89 18.83 7.15
N SER A 402 -3.70 18.77 6.09
CA SER A 402 -3.20 18.69 4.71
C SER A 402 -2.36 19.90 4.34
N THR A 403 -2.74 21.09 4.80
CA THR A 403 -2.03 22.35 4.56
C THR A 403 -0.63 22.31 5.17
N CYS A 404 -0.48 21.82 6.41
CA CYS A 404 0.81 21.69 7.09
C CYS A 404 1.82 20.82 6.31
N TYR A 405 1.34 19.87 5.51
CA TYR A 405 2.17 18.89 4.80
C TYR A 405 2.15 19.04 3.28
N THR A 406 1.52 20.09 2.76
CA THR A 406 1.34 20.31 1.31
C THR A 406 2.68 20.34 0.57
N HIS A 407 3.71 20.99 1.12
CA HIS A 407 5.04 21.02 0.50
C HIS A 407 5.63 19.61 0.32
N ARG A 408 5.55 18.75 1.36
CA ARG A 408 6.07 17.37 1.31
C ARG A 408 5.30 16.51 0.32
N MET A 409 4.00 16.77 0.14
CA MET A 409 3.16 16.11 -0.86
C MET A 409 3.47 16.55 -2.29
N GLN A 410 3.67 17.85 -2.51
CA GLN A 410 4.08 18.38 -3.82
C GLN A 410 5.45 17.83 -4.23
N SER A 411 6.41 17.72 -3.29
CA SER A 411 7.68 17.06 -3.55
C SER A 411 7.50 15.60 -3.96
N PHE A 412 6.55 14.88 -3.34
CA PHE A 412 6.26 13.50 -3.71
C PHE A 412 5.64 13.39 -5.11
N MET A 413 4.68 14.27 -5.45
CA MET A 413 4.11 14.35 -6.80
C MET A 413 5.16 14.65 -7.86
N ALA A 414 6.08 15.57 -7.58
CA ALA A 414 7.15 15.91 -8.51
C ALA A 414 8.03 14.69 -8.82
N LEU A 415 8.32 13.85 -7.83
CA LEU A 415 9.06 12.60 -8.03
C LEU A 415 8.28 11.57 -8.85
N MET A 416 6.96 11.49 -8.66
CA MET A 416 6.09 10.64 -9.48
C MET A 416 6.10 11.07 -10.96
N GLY A 417 6.14 12.39 -11.22
CA GLY A 417 6.24 12.95 -12.58
C GLY A 417 7.64 12.81 -13.20
N ALA A 418 8.71 13.01 -12.42
CA ALA A 418 10.09 12.92 -12.90
C ALA A 418 10.48 11.49 -13.34
N ASN A 419 9.92 10.47 -12.69
CA ASN A 419 10.13 9.06 -13.08
C ASN A 419 9.39 8.65 -14.37
N GLN A 420 8.48 9.48 -14.89
CA GLN A 420 7.91 9.30 -16.24
C GLN A 420 8.80 9.91 -17.33
N SER A 421 9.71 10.82 -16.98
CA SER A 421 10.58 11.53 -17.93
C SER A 421 12.00 10.97 -18.07
N TYR A 422 12.41 9.99 -17.27
CA TYR A 422 13.73 9.37 -17.39
C TYR A 422 13.65 8.03 -18.14
N VAL A 423 13.43 8.11 -19.45
CA VAL A 423 13.91 7.10 -20.40
C VAL A 423 15.12 7.74 -21.08
N ASP A 424 16.29 7.39 -20.58
CA ASP A 424 17.57 7.74 -21.18
C ASP A 424 17.68 6.99 -22.51
N LEU A 425 17.33 7.65 -23.61
CA LEU A 425 17.67 7.20 -24.96
C LEU A 425 19.08 7.68 -25.28
N GLY A 426 20.05 7.17 -24.50
CA GLY A 426 21.47 7.33 -24.77
C GLY A 426 21.95 6.24 -25.73
N GLU A 427 22.15 6.64 -26.99
CA GLU A 427 23.14 6.18 -27.97
C GLU A 427 23.54 4.68 -27.97
N ASP A 428 22.97 3.90 -28.90
CA ASP A 428 23.65 3.39 -30.11
C ASP A 428 22.66 2.63 -31.03
#